data_AF-A0A836Q4C1-F1
#
_entry.id   AF-A0A836Q4C1-F1
#
_cell.length_a   1.000
_cell.length_b   1.000
_cell.length_c   1.000
_cell.angle_alpha   90.00
_cell.angle_beta   90.00
_cell.angle_gamma   90.00
#
_symmetry.space_group_name_H-M   'P 1'
#
loop_
_entity.id
_entity.type
_entity.pdbx_description
1 polymer ?
#
loop_
_entity_poly.entity_id
_entity_poly.type
_entity_poly.pdbx_seq_one_letter_code
_entity_poly.pdbx_strand_id
1 'polypeptide(L)'
;METQGFLEPLDDKEAPGAKAIAAFWRELEISHVQLDHPAVGLLLMELIETHEKAAFACFELSDHPVLNWFGSRNRLDEFDFFRKVLVHPAISEVLPGLSIPKRIKELDVGWGTSFTLDGTLAQILVNGGSQYAFSGT
;
A
#
# COMPACT_ATOMS: atom_id res chain seq x y z
N MET A 1 -23.05 -10.29 11.57
CA MET A 1 -22.50 -9.71 10.34
C MET A 1 -21.77 -8.45 10.78
N GLU A 2 -20.53 -8.63 11.21
CA GLU A 2 -19.70 -7.53 11.72
C GLU A 2 -19.11 -6.82 10.50
N THR A 3 -19.52 -5.58 10.31
CA THR A 3 -18.84 -4.63 9.42
C THR A 3 -17.40 -4.50 9.91
N GLN A 4 -16.44 -5.06 9.16
CA GLN A 4 -15.02 -4.76 9.32
C GLN A 4 -14.85 -3.25 9.20
N GLY A 5 -14.59 -2.61 10.34
CA GLY A 5 -14.55 -1.18 10.47
C GLY A 5 -13.47 -0.58 9.59
N PHE A 6 -13.85 0.46 8.84
CA PHE A 6 -12.91 1.52 8.50
C PHE A 6 -12.08 1.86 9.74
N LEU A 7 -10.78 2.17 9.57
CA LEU A 7 -9.95 2.66 10.67
C LEU A 7 -10.69 3.81 11.34
N GLU A 8 -11.30 3.55 12.51
CA GLU A 8 -12.03 4.59 13.22
C GLU A 8 -11.02 5.71 13.51
N PRO A 9 -11.38 6.98 13.26
CA PRO A 9 -10.51 8.08 13.61
C PRO A 9 -10.28 7.99 15.12
N LEU A 10 -9.10 7.52 15.51
CA LEU A 10 -8.71 7.41 16.92
C LEU A 10 -8.79 8.82 17.51
N ASP A 11 -9.83 9.11 18.30
CA ASP A 11 -10.08 10.39 18.96
C ASP A 11 -8.78 10.97 19.57
N ASP A 12 -8.55 12.27 19.36
CA ASP A 12 -7.64 13.22 20.07
C ASP A 12 -6.35 12.69 20.76
N LYS A 13 -5.77 11.59 20.29
CA LYS A 13 -4.48 11.10 20.76
C LYS A 13 -3.38 11.95 20.12
N GLU A 14 -2.47 12.45 20.95
CA GLU A 14 -1.26 13.14 20.51
C GLU A 14 -0.53 12.35 19.41
N ALA A 15 0.04 13.07 18.45
CA ALA A 15 0.80 12.46 17.37
C ALA A 15 1.95 11.60 17.93
N PRO A 16 2.17 10.38 17.41
CA PRO A 16 3.28 9.55 17.86
C PRO A 16 4.62 10.27 17.71
N GLY A 17 5.34 10.43 18.82
CA GLY A 17 6.66 11.05 18.80
C GLY A 17 7.73 10.18 18.15
N ALA A 18 8.91 10.77 17.90
CA ALA A 18 10.03 10.09 17.24
C ALA A 18 10.43 8.74 17.88
N LYS A 19 10.31 8.61 19.21
CA LYS A 19 10.59 7.35 19.92
C LYS A 19 9.60 6.24 19.54
N ALA A 20 8.32 6.57 19.41
CA ALA A 20 7.28 5.61 19.01
C ALA A 20 7.43 5.21 17.54
N ILE A 21 7.78 6.17 16.66
CA ILE A 21 8.08 5.90 15.25
C ILE A 21 9.32 5.00 15.12
N ALA A 22 10.35 5.22 15.92
CA ALA A 22 11.54 4.36 15.93
C ALA A 22 11.23 2.94 16.44
N ALA A 23 10.32 2.80 17.41
CA ALA A 23 9.85 1.51 17.90
C ALA A 23 9.06 0.77 16.81
N PHE A 24 8.12 1.45 16.16
CA PHE A 24 7.34 0.93 15.03
C PHE A 24 8.21 0.25 13.97
N TRP A 25 9.29 0.90 13.53
CA TRP A 25 10.15 0.32 12.48
C TRP A 25 10.93 -0.93 12.90
N ARG A 26 11.05 -1.20 14.20
CA ARG A 26 11.68 -2.43 14.71
C ARG A 26 10.66 -3.54 14.96
N GLU A 27 9.40 -3.17 15.15
CA GLU A 27 8.30 -4.05 15.56
C GLU A 27 7.37 -4.40 14.40
N LEU A 28 7.37 -3.61 13.32
CA LEU A 28 6.54 -3.85 12.15
C LEU A 28 6.89 -5.20 11.51
N GLU A 29 5.91 -6.09 11.47
CA GLU A 29 5.97 -7.32 10.70
C GLU A 29 5.24 -7.11 9.37
N ILE A 30 5.88 -7.53 8.28
CA ILE A 30 5.29 -7.51 6.93
C ILE A 30 5.32 -8.94 6.42
N SER A 31 4.14 -9.50 6.16
CA SER A 31 4.00 -10.86 5.65
C SER A 31 3.35 -10.86 4.28
N HIS A 32 3.82 -11.74 3.40
CA HIS A 32 3.20 -11.94 2.10
C HIS A 32 1.96 -12.81 2.24
N VAL A 33 0.85 -12.33 1.66
CA VAL A 33 -0.43 -13.03 1.65
C VAL A 33 -0.68 -13.54 0.24
N GLN A 34 -0.93 -14.84 0.11
CA GLN A 34 -1.38 -15.39 -1.16
C GLN A 34 -2.86 -15.03 -1.38
N LEU A 35 -3.15 -14.58 -2.59
CA LEU A 35 -4.51 -14.25 -3.01
C LEU A 35 -5.10 -15.45 -3.72
N ASP A 36 -5.74 -16.33 -2.95
CA ASP A 36 -6.14 -17.66 -3.44
C ASP A 36 -7.51 -17.65 -4.13
N HIS A 37 -8.19 -16.49 -4.13
CA HIS A 37 -9.54 -16.38 -4.67
C HIS A 37 -9.50 -16.25 -6.20
N PRO A 38 -10.22 -17.10 -6.96
CA PRO A 38 -10.17 -17.08 -8.44
C PRO A 38 -10.50 -15.72 -9.07
N ALA A 39 -11.46 -14.99 -8.49
CA ALA A 39 -11.81 -13.64 -8.97
C ALA A 39 -10.66 -12.62 -8.84
N VAL A 40 -9.80 -12.76 -7.81
CA VAL A 40 -8.62 -11.91 -7.65
C VAL A 40 -7.58 -12.27 -8.70
N GLY A 41 -7.39 -13.56 -8.97
CA GLY A 41 -6.53 -14.02 -10.06
C GLY A 41 -6.94 -13.44 -11.43
N LEU A 42 -8.23 -13.46 -11.75
CA LEU A 42 -8.76 -12.86 -12.98
C LEU A 42 -8.51 -11.35 -13.06
N LEU A 43 -8.74 -10.63 -11.95
CA LEU A 43 -8.46 -9.20 -11.89
C LEU A 43 -6.97 -8.89 -12.10
N LEU A 44 -6.09 -9.63 -11.43
CA LEU A 44 -4.65 -9.44 -11.56
C LEU A 44 -4.16 -9.73 -12.99
N MET A 45 -4.71 -10.77 -13.64
CA MET A 45 -4.40 -11.05 -15.05
C MET A 45 -4.79 -9.88 -15.95
N GLU A 46 -6.02 -9.36 -15.83
CA GLU A 46 -6.48 -8.21 -16.61
C GLU A 46 -5.60 -6.97 -16.37
N LEU A 47 -5.21 -6.72 -15.11
CA LEU A 47 -4.31 -5.60 -14.79
C LEU A 47 -2.92 -5.78 -15.40
N ILE A 48 -2.38 -7.00 -15.43
CA ILE A 48 -1.09 -7.29 -16.09
C ILE A 48 -1.21 -7.10 -17.61
N GLU A 49 -2.31 -7.53 -18.22
CA GLU A 49 -2.52 -7.39 -19.67
C GLU A 49 -2.68 -5.93 -20.10
N THR A 50 -3.36 -5.12 -19.28
CA THR A 50 -3.61 -3.70 -19.57
C THR A 50 -2.44 -2.78 -19.20
N HIS A 51 -1.48 -3.25 -18.41
CA HIS A 51 -0.32 -2.46 -17.95
C HIS A 51 1.00 -3.15 -18.31
N GLU A 52 1.75 -2.57 -19.26
CA GLU A 52 3.07 -3.09 -19.64
C GLU A 52 4.00 -3.09 -18.40
N LYS A 53 4.46 -4.28 -17.99
CA LYS A 53 5.45 -4.51 -16.90
C LYS A 53 4.96 -4.22 -15.47
N ALA A 54 3.69 -4.49 -15.16
CA ALA A 54 3.21 -4.48 -13.77
C ALA A 54 3.48 -5.83 -13.05
N ALA A 55 3.79 -5.75 -11.76
CA ALA A 55 3.88 -6.91 -10.87
C ALA A 55 3.02 -6.66 -9.63
N PHE A 56 2.28 -7.67 -9.20
CA PHE A 56 1.31 -7.58 -8.11
C PHE A 56 1.65 -8.59 -7.01
N ALA A 57 1.60 -8.13 -5.77
CA ALA A 57 1.68 -8.95 -4.58
C ALA A 57 0.85 -8.32 -3.47
N CYS A 58 0.32 -9.15 -2.57
CA CYS A 58 -0.42 -8.69 -1.41
C CYS A 58 0.41 -8.89 -0.15
N PHE A 59 0.40 -7.88 0.72
CA PHE A 59 1.10 -7.93 1.99
C PHE A 59 0.15 -7.54 3.11
N GLU A 60 0.27 -8.25 4.22
CA GLU A 60 -0.34 -7.89 5.48
C GLU A 60 0.71 -7.26 6.38
N LEU A 61 0.32 -6.15 7.00
CA LEU A 61 1.13 -5.41 7.97
C LEU A 61 0.56 -5.74 9.35
N SER A 62 1.42 -6.06 10.31
CA SER A 62 1.00 -6.24 11.70
C SER A 62 0.27 -4.99 12.21
N ASP A 63 -0.79 -5.21 13.00
CA ASP A 63 -1.49 -4.13 13.67
C ASP A 63 -0.53 -3.34 14.57
N HIS A 64 -0.54 -2.00 14.44
CA HIS A 64 0.34 -1.15 15.23
C HIS A 64 -0.26 0.24 15.46
N PRO A 65 -0.24 0.77 16.71
CA PRO A 65 -0.85 2.07 17.04
C PRO A 65 -0.34 3.23 16.19
N VAL A 66 0.96 3.27 15.90
CA VAL A 66 1.57 4.29 15.01
C VAL A 66 1.00 4.20 13.59
N LEU A 67 0.91 2.99 13.03
CA LEU A 67 0.36 2.77 11.69
C LEU A 67 -1.11 3.20 11.63
N ASN A 68 -1.91 2.82 12.62
CA ASN A 68 -3.32 3.18 12.68
C ASN A 68 -3.52 4.69 12.85
N TRP A 69 -2.70 5.36 13.67
CA TRP A 69 -2.81 6.80 13.88
C TRP A 69 -2.49 7.59 12.60
N PHE A 70 -1.38 7.28 11.92
CA PHE A 70 -1.01 7.96 10.67
C PHE A 70 -1.90 7.55 9.50
N GLY A 71 -2.26 6.27 9.41
CA GLY A 71 -3.11 5.70 8.36
C GLY A 71 -4.53 6.26 8.38
N SER A 72 -5.17 6.32 9.56
CA SER A 72 -6.52 6.91 9.72
C SER A 72 -6.59 8.40 9.35
N ARG A 73 -5.46 9.08 9.24
CA ARG A 73 -5.36 10.52 8.94
C ARG A 73 -4.77 10.81 7.57
N ASN A 74 -4.46 9.80 6.77
CA ASN A 74 -3.76 9.94 5.49
C ASN A 74 -2.41 10.67 5.62
N ARG A 75 -1.64 10.34 6.67
CA ARG A 75 -0.34 10.99 7.02
C ARG A 75 0.83 9.99 7.01
N LEU A 76 0.72 8.91 6.25
CA LEU A 76 1.76 7.86 6.20
C LEU A 76 3.09 8.38 5.63
N ASP A 77 3.03 9.37 4.76
CA ASP A 77 4.17 10.07 4.18
C ASP A 77 5.05 10.76 5.24
N GLU A 78 4.47 11.28 6.32
CA GLU A 78 5.17 12.10 7.31
C GLU A 78 6.31 11.38 8.07
N PHE A 79 6.35 10.05 8.03
CA PHE A 79 7.39 9.26 8.69
C PHE A 79 8.13 8.31 7.74
N ASP A 80 8.16 8.66 6.44
CA ASP A 80 8.80 7.90 5.36
C ASP A 80 8.20 6.49 5.16
N PHE A 81 6.90 6.29 5.42
CA PHE A 81 6.29 4.95 5.41
C PHE A 81 6.53 4.20 4.10
N PHE A 82 6.03 4.74 2.98
CA PHE A 82 6.09 4.09 1.67
C PHE A 82 7.53 3.81 1.24
N ARG A 83 8.42 4.79 1.47
CA ARG A 83 9.83 4.69 1.13
C ARG A 83 10.52 3.52 1.85
N LYS A 84 10.22 3.33 3.14
CA LYS A 84 10.80 2.26 3.95
C LYS A 84 10.16 0.90 3.69
N VAL A 85 8.85 0.88 3.48
CA VAL A 85 8.10 -0.35 3.16
C VAL A 85 8.51 -0.90 1.80
N LEU A 86 8.63 -0.07 0.76
CA LEU A 86 9.02 -0.52 -0.58
C LEU A 86 10.39 -1.20 -0.61
N VAL A 87 11.33 -0.77 0.23
CA VAL A 87 12.67 -1.37 0.31
C VAL A 87 12.78 -2.47 1.39
N HIS A 88 11.67 -2.82 2.04
CA HIS A 88 11.64 -3.85 3.06
C HIS A 88 11.92 -5.23 2.41
N PRO A 89 12.77 -6.09 3.03
CA PRO A 89 13.12 -7.39 2.46
C PRO A 89 11.90 -8.22 2.04
N ALA A 90 10.88 -8.28 2.91
CA ALA A 90 9.63 -9.00 2.64
C ALA A 90 8.93 -8.59 1.33
N ILE A 91 9.05 -7.32 0.91
CA ILE A 91 8.48 -6.85 -0.36
C ILE A 91 9.43 -7.19 -1.52
N SER A 92 10.72 -6.84 -1.38
CA SER A 92 11.69 -7.03 -2.46
C SER A 92 11.93 -8.49 -2.84
N GLU A 93 11.79 -9.42 -1.89
CA GLU A 93 11.97 -10.85 -2.13
C GLU A 93 10.80 -11.48 -2.91
N VAL A 94 9.57 -10.97 -2.71
CA VAL A 94 8.36 -11.46 -3.39
C VAL A 94 8.20 -10.88 -4.78
N LEU A 95 8.75 -9.69 -5.02
CA LEU A 95 8.71 -9.01 -6.31
C LEU A 95 10.10 -8.93 -6.96
N PRO A 96 10.80 -10.06 -7.21
CA PRO A 96 12.19 -10.06 -7.68
C PRO A 96 12.34 -9.49 -9.09
N GLY A 97 11.26 -9.47 -9.88
CA GLY A 97 11.24 -8.84 -11.20
C GLY A 97 11.25 -7.31 -11.16
N LEU A 98 10.97 -6.71 -9.99
CA LEU A 98 11.08 -5.27 -9.79
C LEU A 98 12.50 -4.93 -9.34
N SER A 99 13.17 -4.02 -10.08
CA SER A 99 14.47 -3.48 -9.66
C SER A 99 14.27 -2.42 -8.57
N ILE A 100 13.88 -2.87 -7.38
CA ILE A 100 13.69 -2.01 -6.21
C ILE A 100 15.09 -1.63 -5.68
N PRO A 101 15.43 -0.32 -5.61
CA PRO A 101 16.72 0.10 -5.09
C PRO A 101 16.80 -0.17 -3.59
N LYS A 102 18.00 -0.48 -3.07
CA LYS A 102 18.23 -0.67 -1.61
C LYS A 102 17.86 0.56 -0.77
N ARG A 103 17.78 1.73 -1.40
CA ARG A 103 17.32 2.97 -0.79
C ARG A 103 16.69 3.85 -1.86
N ILE A 104 15.46 4.27 -1.61
CA ILE A 104 14.79 5.30 -2.39
C ILE A 104 15.25 6.66 -1.83
N LYS A 105 15.73 7.58 -2.68
CA LYS A 105 16.21 8.91 -2.24
C LYS A 105 15.04 9.88 -2.07
N GLU A 106 14.17 9.90 -3.07
CA GLU A 106 12.97 10.73 -3.15
C GLU A 106 11.84 9.84 -3.65
N LEU A 107 10.68 9.97 -3.02
CA LEU A 107 9.43 9.36 -3.46
C LEU A 107 8.41 10.48 -3.43
N ASP A 108 7.89 10.85 -4.60
CA ASP A 108 6.83 11.85 -4.69
C ASP A 108 5.50 11.19 -4.31
N VAL A 109 5.05 11.48 -3.08
CA VAL A 109 3.77 11.03 -2.52
C VAL A 109 2.84 12.24 -2.41
N GLY A 110 2.63 12.94 -3.52
CA GLY A 110 1.66 14.03 -3.60
C GLY A 110 0.21 13.54 -3.61
N TRP A 111 -0.72 14.42 -3.26
CA TRP A 111 -2.16 14.19 -3.44
C TRP A 111 -2.47 13.89 -4.91
N GLY A 112 -3.18 12.78 -5.18
CA GLY A 112 -3.47 12.32 -6.54
C GLY A 112 -2.40 11.43 -7.18
N THR A 113 -1.30 11.12 -6.47
CA THR A 113 -0.33 10.10 -6.89
C THR A 113 -0.84 8.69 -6.57
N SER A 114 -0.24 7.64 -7.14
CA SER A 114 -0.67 6.25 -6.92
C SER A 114 -0.61 5.77 -5.46
N PHE A 115 -0.08 6.56 -4.52
CA PHE A 115 0.14 6.11 -3.14
C PHE A 115 -0.80 6.76 -2.10
N THR A 116 -1.70 7.67 -2.50
CA THR A 116 -2.72 8.21 -1.59
C THR A 116 -4.01 7.39 -1.64
N LEU A 117 -4.77 7.39 -0.55
CA LEU A 117 -6.02 6.61 -0.40
C LEU A 117 -7.15 7.10 -1.32
N ASP A 118 -7.03 8.33 -1.82
CA ASP A 118 -7.81 8.98 -2.89
C ASP A 118 -7.02 9.09 -4.22
N GLY A 119 -5.83 8.50 -4.26
CA GLY A 119 -4.85 8.64 -5.31
C GLY A 119 -5.11 7.74 -6.51
N THR A 120 -4.16 7.70 -7.45
CA THR A 120 -4.32 6.99 -8.72
C THR A 120 -4.67 5.52 -8.53
N LEU A 121 -4.25 4.84 -7.45
CA LEU A 121 -4.65 3.45 -7.16
C LEU A 121 -6.12 3.32 -6.78
N ALA A 122 -6.63 4.19 -5.91
CA ALA A 122 -8.07 4.23 -5.62
C ALA A 122 -8.87 4.66 -6.86
N GLN A 123 -8.33 5.58 -7.65
CA GLN A 123 -8.91 6.00 -8.91
C GLN A 123 -8.87 4.90 -9.98
N ILE A 124 -7.84 4.06 -10.03
CA ILE A 124 -7.71 2.87 -10.90
C ILE A 124 -8.70 1.80 -10.45
N LEU A 125 -8.85 1.58 -9.14
CA LEU A 125 -9.80 0.60 -8.59
C LEU A 125 -11.26 1.04 -8.81
N VAL A 126 -11.55 2.34 -8.78
CA VAL A 126 -12.89 2.89 -8.99
C VAL A 126 -13.21 3.12 -10.48
N ASN A 127 -12.24 3.63 -11.26
CA ASN A 127 -12.47 4.09 -12.64
C ASN A 127 -11.74 3.26 -13.71
N GLY A 128 -10.97 2.23 -13.34
CA GLY A 128 -10.20 1.40 -14.27
C GLY A 128 -9.15 2.22 -15.03
N GLY A 129 -8.01 2.51 -14.41
CA GLY A 129 -6.98 3.39 -15.00
C GLY A 129 -6.12 2.75 -16.08
N SER A 130 -6.77 2.11 -17.05
CA SER A 130 -6.19 1.65 -18.30
C SER A 130 -6.03 2.83 -19.27
N GLN A 131 -4.98 2.82 -20.10
CA GLN A 131 -4.82 3.75 -21.23
C GLN A 131 -5.92 3.58 -22.31
N TYR A 132 -6.74 2.53 -22.18
CA TYR A 132 -7.85 2.19 -23.05
C TYR A 132 -9.12 1.93 -22.23
N ALA A 133 -10.23 2.55 -22.62
CA ALA A 133 -11.52 2.23 -21.99
C ALA A 133 -11.85 0.75 -22.19
N PHE A 134 -12.24 0.06 -21.11
CA PHE A 134 -12.81 -1.29 -21.18
C PHE A 134 -14.08 -1.24 -22.04
N SER A 135 -14.03 -1.75 -23.27
CA SER A 135 -15.15 -1.77 -24.21
C SER A 135 -15.93 -3.09 -24.14
N GLY A 136 -16.07 -3.66 -22.94
CA GLY A 136 -16.49 -5.05 -22.72
C GLY A 136 -17.70 -5.52 -23.53
N THR A 137 -17.78 -6.85 -23.68
CA THR A 137 -19.01 -7.58 -24.04
C THR A 137 -19.79 -7.97 -22.80
#